data_AF-A0A2V2DQ26-F1
#
_entry.id   AF-A0A2V2DQ26-F1
#
_cell.length_a   1.000
_cell.length_b   1.000
_cell.length_c   1.000
_cell.angle_alpha   90.00
_cell.angle_beta   90.00
_cell.angle_gamma   90.00
#
_symmetry.space_group_name_H-M   'P 1'
#
loop_
_entity.id
_entity.type
_entity.pdbx_description
1 polymer ?
#
loop_
_entity_poly.entity_id
_entity_poly.type
_entity_poly.pdbx_seq_one_letter_code
_entity_poly.pdbx_strand_id
1 'polypeptide(L)' 'MRKFEIFLETVRSEGGAELEKPLKKCAAVAVIKNPFAGEYAEDLTELMEYGEYLGDY' A
#
# COMPACT_ATOMS: atom_id res chain seq x y z
N MET A 1 5.89 -13.03 -1.91
CA MET A 1 4.68 -12.18 -1.98
C MET A 1 3.46 -13.07 -2.24
N ARG A 2 2.36 -12.94 -1.47
CA ARG A 2 1.14 -13.75 -1.64
C ARG A 2 0.12 -13.09 -2.56
N LYS A 3 -0.08 -11.78 -2.41
CA LYS A 3 -1.10 -11.02 -3.12
C LYS A 3 -0.63 -9.58 -3.32
N PHE A 4 -1.00 -8.97 -4.44
CA PHE A 4 -0.82 -7.56 -4.72
C PHE A 4 -2.13 -7.00 -5.30
N GLU A 5 -2.49 -5.79 -4.92
CA GLU A 5 -3.67 -5.09 -5.43
C GLU A 5 -3.36 -3.62 -5.62
N ILE A 6 -3.98 -3.03 -6.63
CA ILE A 6 -3.97 -1.59 -6.87
C ILE A 6 -5.40 -1.09 -6.80
N PHE A 7 -5.62 -0.13 -5.92
CA PHE A 7 -6.88 0.60 -5.82
C PHE A 7 -6.72 1.93 -6.57
N LEU A 8 -7.69 2.24 -7.43
CA LEU A 8 -7.79 3.51 -8.13
C LEU A 8 -9.14 4.13 -7.84
N GLU A 9 -9.14 5.31 -7.24
CA GLU A 9 -10.34 6.12 -7.02
C GLU A 9 -10.29 7.35 -7.91
N THR A 10 -11.39 7.63 -8.61
CA THR A 10 -11.57 8.90 -9.33
C THR A 10 -12.81 9.60 -8.80
N VAL A 11 -12.61 10.68 -8.06
CA VAL A 11 -13.69 11.53 -7.55
C VAL A 11 -14.02 12.58 -8.60
N ARG A 12 -15.27 12.57 -9.08
CA ARG A 12 -15.78 13.56 -10.05
C ARG A 12 -16.64 14.63 -9.40
N SER A 13 -17.20 14.32 -8.24
CA SER A 13 -18.06 15.21 -7.45
C SER A 13 -17.87 14.95 -5.96
N GLU A 14 -17.88 16.01 -5.16
CA GLU A 14 -17.75 15.92 -3.69
C GLU A 14 -18.65 16.99 -3.05
N GLY A 15 -19.32 16.66 -1.95
CA GLY A 15 -20.21 17.60 -1.26
C GLY A 15 -21.41 18.10 -2.09
N GLY A 16 -21.79 17.37 -3.14
CA GLY A 16 -22.91 17.73 -4.03
C GLY A 16 -22.53 18.66 -5.20
N ALA A 17 -21.27 19.02 -5.37
CA ALA A 17 -20.77 19.80 -6.50
C ALA A 17 -19.82 18.97 -7.38
N GLU A 18 -19.85 19.19 -8.69
CA GLU A 18 -18.82 18.65 -9.59
C GLU A 18 -17.49 19.36 -9.38
N LEU A 19 -16.41 18.60 -9.47
CA LEU A 19 -15.05 19.14 -9.43
C LEU A 19 -14.67 19.65 -10.82
N GLU A 20 -14.02 20.81 -10.90
CA GLU A 20 -13.48 21.34 -12.17
C GLU A 20 -12.53 20.34 -12.85
N LYS A 21 -11.77 19.58 -12.03
CA LYS A 21 -10.91 18.48 -12.47
C LYS A 21 -11.13 17.28 -11.55
N PRO A 22 -11.30 16.06 -12.09
CA PRO A 22 -11.44 14.87 -11.25
C PRO A 22 -10.19 14.63 -10.40
N LEU A 23 -10.40 14.42 -9.10
CA LEU A 23 -9.32 13.99 -8.20
C LEU A 23 -9.07 12.50 -8.38
N LYS A 24 -7.81 12.10 -8.50
CA LYS A 24 -7.41 10.70 -8.59
C LYS A 24 -6.59 10.32 -7.37
N LYS A 25 -6.94 9.22 -6.71
CA LYS A 25 -6.15 8.62 -5.63
C LYS A 25 -5.79 7.20 -6.04
N CYS A 26 -4.58 6.74 -5.72
CA CYS A 26 -4.22 5.34 -5.82
C CYS A 26 -3.65 4.81 -4.51
N ALA A 27 -3.77 3.51 -4.31
CA ALA A 27 -3.05 2.78 -3.28
C ALA A 27 -2.58 1.44 -3.86
N ALA A 28 -1.28 1.20 -3.82
CA ALA A 28 -0.67 -0.10 -4.10
C ALA A 28 -0.47 -0.84 -2.78
N VAL A 29 -0.94 -2.09 -2.70
CA VAL A 29 -0.92 -2.86 -1.46
C VAL A 29 -0.40 -4.27 -1.73
N ALA A 30 0.56 -4.71 -0.92
CA ALA A 30 1.15 -6.05 -0.96
C ALA A 30 0.83 -6.83 0.31
N VAL A 31 0.50 -8.11 0.17
CA VAL A 31 0.41 -9.07 1.27
C VAL A 31 1.62 -9.98 1.21
N ILE A 32 2.47 -9.91 2.23
CA ILE A 32 3.67 -10.72 2.39
C ILE A 32 3.54 -11.66 3.59
N LYS A 33 4.33 -12.73 3.59
CA LYS A 33 4.47 -13.58 4.79
C LYS A 33 5.33 -12.81 5.78
N ASN A 34 4.87 -12.68 7.03
CA ASN A 34 5.68 -12.09 8.08
C ASN A 34 6.79 -13.09 8.49
N PRO A 35 8.08 -12.75 8.35
CA PRO A 35 9.17 -13.63 8.78
C PRO A 35 9.17 -13.88 10.29
N PHE A 36 8.75 -12.90 11.10
CA PHE A 36 8.81 -12.94 12.58
C PHE A 36 7.51 -13.39 13.25
N ALA A 37 6.61 -14.07 12.53
CA ALA A 37 5.32 -14.44 13.07
C ALA A 37 5.45 -15.53 14.16
N GLY A 38 5.02 -15.22 15.39
CA GLY A 38 4.97 -16.17 16.50
C GLY A 38 6.23 -16.21 17.37
N GLU A 39 7.18 -15.31 17.14
CA GLU A 39 8.39 -15.16 17.93
C GLU A 39 8.69 -13.69 18.24
N TYR A 40 9.50 -13.45 19.26
CA TYR A 40 10.06 -12.13 19.54
C TYR A 40 11.38 -11.99 18.79
N ALA A 41 11.48 -10.97 17.95
CA ALA A 41 12.68 -10.63 17.20
C ALA A 41 13.17 -9.24 17.63
N GLU A 42 14.44 -9.12 18.01
CA GLU A 42 15.08 -7.83 18.30
C GLU A 42 15.52 -7.11 17.03
N ASP A 43 15.93 -7.88 16.02
CA ASP A 43 16.36 -7.37 14.73
C ASP A 43 15.24 -7.54 13.70
N LEU A 44 14.79 -6.40 13.14
CA LEU A 44 13.72 -6.34 12.15
C LEU A 44 14.24 -6.00 10.74
N THR A 45 15.56 -6.06 10.53
CA THR A 45 16.22 -5.66 9.27
C THR A 45 15.59 -6.34 8.06
N GLU A 46 15.30 -7.65 8.13
CA GLU A 46 14.68 -8.38 7.02
C GLU A 46 13.34 -7.77 6.59
N LEU A 47 12.49 -7.35 7.54
CA LEU A 47 11.19 -6.73 7.22
C LEU A 47 11.36 -5.31 6.67
N MET A 48 12.42 -4.59 7.07
CA MET A 48 12.76 -3.27 6.53
C MET A 48 13.25 -3.36 5.08
N GLU A 49 14.12 -4.32 4.76
CA GLU A 49 14.60 -4.57 3.39
C GLU A 49 13.45 -4.93 2.45
N TYR A 50 12.50 -5.76 2.91
CA TYR A 50 11.27 -6.01 2.15
C TYR A 50 10.43 -4.75 1.94
N GLY A 51 10.39 -3.85 2.92
CA GLY A 51 9.70 -2.56 2.82
C GLY A 51 10.33 -1.64 1.76
N GLU A 52 11.66 -1.55 1.76
CA GLU A 52 12.43 -0.78 0.77
C GLU A 52 12.21 -1.34 -0.65
N TYR A 53 12.38 -2.65 -0.84
CA TYR A 53 12.13 -3.32 -2.12
C TYR A 53 10.71 -3.08 -2.66
N LEU A 54 9.70 -3.05 -1.78
CA LEU A 54 8.31 -2.78 -2.18
C LEU A 54 8.04 -1.30 -2.46
N GLY A 55 8.80 -0.39 -1.86
CA GLY A 55 8.69 1.06 -2.08
C GLY A 55 9.33 1.55 -3.38
N ASP A 56 10.30 0.81 -3.92
CA ASP A 56 10.97 1.12 -5.18
C ASP A 56 10.13 0.81 -6.44
N TYR A 57 8.97 0.16 -6.29
CA TYR A 57 8.03 -0.20 -7.37
C TYR A 57 6.97 0.87 -7.62
#